data_AF-A0A529XVL6-F1
#
_entry.id   AF-A0A529XVL6-F1
#
_cell.length_a   1.000
_cell.length_b   1.000
_cell.length_c   1.000
_cell.angle_alpha   90.00
_cell.angle_beta   90.00
_cell.angle_gamma   90.00
#
_symmetry.space_group_name_H-M   'P 1'
#
loop_
_entity.id
_entity.type
_entity.pdbx_description
1 polymer ?
#
loop_
_entity_poly.entity_id
_entity_poly.type
_entity_poly.pdbx_seq_one_letter_code
_entity_poly.pdbx_strand_id
1 'polypeptide(L)'
;MSVIDGAAAPASARQTLQHVVSHMVEAVNRAAFVEKPFWHLEMTEVFPADLYQRMRAAMPEAREYRALKGRHNVNIKADGTATRIKIDLYPEYIRHLPAEKRAVWSLVGKALHAPELKDAFMRRLAPGLERRFGSDFMKVGMYPVPMLTRDVAGYKIGFHTDTKWKGITVQFYLPEDDSINHIGTRFAER
;
A
#
# COMPACT_ATOMS: atom_id res chain seq x y z
N MET A 1 -4.55 51.48 3.97
CA MET A 1 -5.06 50.12 3.65
C MET A 1 -3.88 49.27 3.24
N SER A 2 -3.40 48.40 4.12
CA SER A 2 -2.44 47.34 3.77
C SER A 2 -3.05 46.05 4.25
N VAL A 3 -3.56 45.25 3.31
CA VAL A 3 -4.05 43.90 3.59
C VAL A 3 -2.81 43.03 3.72
N ILE A 4 -2.57 42.55 4.94
CA ILE A 4 -1.52 41.58 5.23
C ILE A 4 -2.08 40.22 4.82
N ASP A 5 -1.57 39.69 3.71
CA ASP A 5 -1.82 38.32 3.29
C ASP A 5 -1.32 37.36 4.38
N GLY A 6 -2.26 36.80 5.13
CA GLY A 6 -2.00 35.77 6.13
C GLY A 6 -1.75 34.43 5.44
N ALA A 7 -0.51 34.18 5.02
CA ALA A 7 -0.10 32.82 4.66
C ALA A 7 -0.31 31.90 5.87
N ALA A 8 -1.21 30.92 5.74
CA ALA A 8 -1.49 29.96 6.79
C ALA A 8 -0.20 29.23 7.20
N ALA A 9 0.05 29.12 8.51
CA ALA A 9 1.21 28.40 9.04
C ALA A 9 1.23 26.95 8.52
N PRO A 10 2.42 26.38 8.22
CA PRO A 10 2.52 25.02 7.71
C PRO A 10 1.90 24.03 8.69
N ALA A 11 1.11 23.08 8.16
CA ALA A 11 0.45 22.06 8.97
C ALA A 11 1.47 21.23 9.75
N SER A 12 1.16 20.94 11.02
CA SER A 12 1.99 20.07 11.85
C SER A 12 2.04 18.64 11.29
N ALA A 13 3.09 17.88 11.62
CA ALA A 13 3.22 16.48 11.20
C ALA A 13 2.01 15.61 11.60
N ARG A 14 1.38 15.91 12.75
CA ARG A 14 0.15 15.22 13.21
C ARG A 14 -1.04 15.56 12.33
N GLN A 15 -1.24 16.83 11.98
CA GLN A 15 -2.32 17.26 11.09
C GLN A 15 -2.15 16.67 9.69
N THR A 16 -0.92 16.66 9.16
CA THR A 16 -0.62 16.04 7.87
C THR A 16 -0.93 14.54 7.88
N LEU A 17 -0.50 13.81 8.92
CA LEU A 17 -0.84 12.39 9.06
C LEU A 17 -2.36 12.16 9.13
N GLN A 18 -3.06 12.95 9.94
CA GLN A 18 -4.51 12.82 10.08
C GLN A 18 -5.23 13.06 8.75
N HIS A 19 -4.81 14.08 7.99
CA HIS A 19 -5.38 14.36 6.68
C HIS A 19 -5.19 13.17 5.71
N VAL A 20 -3.97 12.62 5.66
CA VAL A 20 -3.68 11.44 4.80
C VAL A 20 -4.52 10.24 5.22
N VAL A 21 -4.60 9.92 6.52
CA VAL A 21 -5.40 8.80 7.02
C VAL A 21 -6.88 8.99 6.70
N SER A 22 -7.43 10.18 6.95
CA SER A 22 -8.82 10.50 6.62
C SER A 22 -9.10 10.35 5.12
N HIS A 23 -8.22 10.84 4.25
CA HIS A 23 -8.38 10.68 2.79
C HIS A 23 -8.38 9.20 2.37
N MET A 24 -7.47 8.39 2.93
CA MET A 24 -7.40 6.95 2.67
C MET A 24 -8.63 6.20 3.17
N VAL A 25 -9.15 6.56 4.35
CA VAL A 25 -10.40 5.99 4.90
C VAL A 25 -11.57 6.31 3.97
N GLU A 26 -11.68 7.54 3.49
CA GLU A 26 -12.71 7.91 2.50
C GLU A 26 -12.55 7.14 1.19
N ALA A 27 -11.31 6.85 0.76
CA ALA A 27 -11.06 6.01 -0.42
C ALA A 27 -11.58 4.58 -0.24
N VAL A 28 -11.38 4.01 0.95
CA VAL A 28 -11.91 2.69 1.29
C VAL A 28 -13.43 2.69 1.38
N ASN A 29 -14.02 3.74 1.95
CA ASN A 29 -15.47 3.87 2.11
C ASN A 29 -16.19 4.01 0.76
N ARG A 30 -15.63 4.78 -0.17
CA ARG A 30 -16.21 4.99 -1.52
C ARG A 30 -15.87 3.90 -2.54
N ALA A 31 -14.92 3.02 -2.22
CA ALA A 31 -14.45 1.94 -3.09
C ALA A 31 -15.59 1.11 -3.68
N ALA A 32 -15.55 0.80 -4.97
CA ALA A 32 -16.58 -0.05 -5.58
C ALA A 32 -16.42 -1.51 -5.12
N PHE A 33 -17.54 -2.19 -4.87
CA PHE A 33 -17.52 -3.65 -4.72
C PHE A 33 -17.52 -4.29 -6.10
N VAL A 34 -16.68 -5.31 -6.26
CA VAL A 34 -16.62 -6.14 -7.44
C VAL A 34 -16.82 -7.58 -7.02
N GLU A 35 -17.82 -8.24 -7.59
CA GLU A 35 -18.18 -9.62 -7.23
C GLU A 35 -17.34 -10.68 -7.94
N LYS A 36 -16.90 -10.36 -9.17
CA LYS A 36 -16.16 -11.28 -10.04
C LYS A 36 -14.72 -10.81 -10.23
N PRO A 37 -13.74 -11.74 -10.25
CA PRO A 37 -13.89 -13.20 -10.09
C PRO A 37 -14.02 -13.66 -8.63
N PHE A 38 -13.93 -12.75 -7.68
CA PHE A 38 -14.28 -12.95 -6.27
C PHE A 38 -14.68 -11.61 -5.66
N TRP A 39 -15.33 -11.63 -4.50
CA TRP A 39 -15.73 -10.41 -3.81
C TRP A 39 -14.51 -9.58 -3.33
N HIS A 40 -14.32 -8.39 -3.90
CA HIS A 40 -13.25 -7.47 -3.52
C HIS A 40 -13.65 -6.00 -3.67
N LEU A 41 -12.75 -5.11 -3.23
CA LEU A 41 -12.88 -3.67 -3.38
C LEU A 41 -11.90 -3.18 -4.47
N GLU A 42 -12.40 -2.35 -5.37
CA GLU A 42 -11.57 -1.55 -6.27
C GLU A 42 -11.58 -0.09 -5.83
N MET A 43 -10.39 0.50 -5.75
CA MET A 43 -10.18 1.85 -5.22
C MET A 43 -9.33 2.67 -6.19
N THR A 44 -9.71 3.92 -6.36
CA THR A 44 -8.94 4.93 -7.07
C THR A 44 -8.60 6.08 -6.13
N GLU A 45 -7.53 6.81 -6.45
CA GLU A 45 -7.15 8.05 -5.74
C GLU A 45 -6.98 7.84 -4.22
N VAL A 46 -6.35 6.74 -3.84
CA VAL A 46 -6.21 6.32 -2.45
C VAL A 46 -5.32 7.26 -1.64
N PHE A 47 -4.33 7.88 -2.29
CA PHE A 47 -3.45 8.86 -1.67
C PHE A 47 -3.88 10.27 -2.08
N PRO A 48 -3.73 11.29 -1.21
CA PRO A 48 -3.83 12.69 -1.63
C PRO A 48 -2.91 12.96 -2.82
N ALA A 49 -3.37 13.76 -3.78
CA ALA A 49 -2.67 13.96 -5.05
C ALA A 49 -1.24 14.51 -4.85
N ASP A 50 -1.07 15.47 -3.94
CA ASP A 50 0.24 16.04 -3.59
C ASP A 50 1.18 14.99 -2.97
N LEU A 51 0.65 14.14 -2.08
CA LEU A 51 1.41 13.04 -1.50
C LEU A 51 1.80 12.02 -2.57
N TYR A 52 0.89 11.69 -3.50
CA TYR A 52 1.18 10.76 -4.58
C TYR A 52 2.34 11.26 -5.46
N GLN A 53 2.33 12.54 -5.83
CA GLN A 53 3.43 13.15 -6.59
C GLN A 53 4.75 13.09 -5.80
N ARG A 54 4.72 13.37 -4.50
CA ARG A 54 5.89 13.24 -3.63
C ARG A 54 6.37 11.80 -3.50
N MET A 55 5.46 10.82 -3.44
CA MET A 55 5.81 9.38 -3.43
C MET A 55 6.52 8.98 -4.72
N ARG A 56 6.03 9.47 -5.88
CA ARG A 56 6.66 9.24 -7.18
C ARG A 56 8.06 9.84 -7.26
N ALA A 57 8.22 11.11 -6.87
CA ALA A 57 9.53 11.77 -6.84
C ALA A 57 10.49 11.13 -5.82
N ALA A 58 9.96 10.63 -4.70
CA ALA A 58 10.72 9.99 -3.63
C ALA A 58 10.88 8.48 -3.81
N MET A 59 10.60 7.91 -4.99
CA MET A 59 10.67 6.46 -5.20
C MET A 59 12.10 5.95 -4.89
N PRO A 60 12.26 4.89 -4.10
CA PRO A 60 13.60 4.36 -3.81
C PRO A 60 14.27 3.81 -5.08
N GLU A 61 15.60 3.90 -5.12
CA GLU A 61 16.43 3.28 -6.14
C GLU A 61 16.47 1.77 -5.94
N ALA A 62 16.74 1.01 -7.01
CA ALA A 62 16.81 -0.46 -6.93
C ALA A 62 17.73 -0.98 -5.81
N ARG A 63 18.88 -0.31 -5.59
CA ARG A 63 19.85 -0.64 -4.53
C ARG A 63 19.35 -0.39 -3.10
N GLU A 64 18.29 0.41 -2.94
CA GLU A 64 17.72 0.76 -1.64
C GLU A 64 16.71 -0.29 -1.17
N TYR A 65 16.29 -1.20 -2.05
CA TYR A 65 15.45 -2.35 -1.71
C TYR A 65 16.30 -3.58 -1.34
N ARG A 66 15.66 -4.53 -0.65
CA ARG A 66 16.19 -5.88 -0.46
C ARG A 66 15.49 -6.89 -1.36
N ALA A 67 16.19 -7.96 -1.72
CA ALA A 67 15.60 -9.06 -2.49
C ALA A 67 14.42 -9.72 -1.76
N LEU A 68 13.31 -9.92 -2.46
CA LEU A 68 12.22 -10.79 -2.04
C LEU A 68 12.37 -12.13 -2.78
N LYS A 69 13.24 -13.00 -2.24
CA LYS A 69 13.71 -14.22 -2.91
C LYS A 69 12.60 -15.21 -3.28
N GLY A 70 11.46 -15.16 -2.58
CA GLY A 70 10.41 -16.17 -2.71
C GLY A 70 10.81 -17.52 -2.14
N ARG A 71 9.89 -18.50 -2.18
CA ARG A 71 10.17 -19.87 -1.74
C ARG A 71 11.22 -20.48 -2.67
N HIS A 72 12.21 -21.20 -2.14
CA HIS A 72 13.28 -21.82 -2.93
C HIS A 72 14.05 -20.86 -3.85
N ASN A 73 14.13 -19.56 -3.50
CA ASN A 73 14.82 -18.53 -4.29
C ASN A 73 14.31 -18.37 -5.74
N VAL A 74 13.04 -18.67 -6.01
CA VAL A 74 12.45 -18.58 -7.36
C VAL A 74 12.55 -17.18 -7.99
N ASN A 75 12.72 -16.13 -7.19
CA ASN A 75 12.87 -14.77 -7.68
C ASN A 75 14.34 -14.34 -7.83
N ILE A 76 15.30 -15.25 -7.69
CA ILE A 76 16.72 -14.96 -7.90
C ILE A 76 17.14 -15.49 -9.28
N LYS A 77 17.71 -14.62 -10.10
CA LYS A 77 18.25 -14.95 -11.42
C LYS A 77 19.60 -15.66 -11.28
N ALA A 78 20.06 -16.26 -12.39
CA ALA A 78 21.37 -16.93 -12.44
C ALA A 78 22.55 -15.99 -12.12
N ASP A 79 22.41 -14.69 -12.42
CA ASP A 79 23.41 -13.65 -12.09
C ASP A 79 23.33 -13.17 -10.62
N GLY A 80 22.46 -13.75 -9.80
CA GLY A 80 22.25 -13.39 -8.40
C GLY A 80 21.31 -12.20 -8.16
N THR A 81 20.86 -11.50 -9.20
CA THR A 81 19.91 -10.39 -9.07
C THR A 81 18.49 -10.89 -8.78
N ALA A 82 17.66 -10.07 -8.12
CA ALA A 82 16.29 -10.43 -7.78
C ALA A 82 15.27 -9.83 -8.77
N THR A 83 14.30 -10.63 -9.22
CA THR A 83 13.17 -10.17 -10.04
C THR A 83 12.10 -9.44 -9.24
N ARG A 84 12.08 -9.63 -7.92
CA ARG A 84 11.22 -8.91 -6.99
C ARG A 84 12.01 -8.42 -5.81
N ILE A 85 11.89 -7.13 -5.52
CA ILE A 85 12.57 -6.45 -4.42
C ILE A 85 11.54 -5.71 -3.56
N LYS A 86 11.85 -5.50 -2.28
CA LYS A 86 10.93 -4.87 -1.33
C LYS A 86 11.62 -3.99 -0.29
N ILE A 87 10.85 -3.08 0.30
CA ILE A 87 11.15 -2.37 1.55
C ILE A 87 9.91 -2.49 2.43
N ASP A 88 10.06 -2.97 3.66
CA ASP A 88 8.94 -2.93 4.61
C ASP A 88 8.86 -1.50 5.18
N LEU A 89 7.66 -0.93 5.29
CA LEU A 89 7.48 0.48 5.66
C LEU A 89 7.43 0.68 7.18
N TYR A 90 8.47 0.20 7.87
CA TYR A 90 8.73 0.45 9.29
C TYR A 90 9.96 1.34 9.46
N PRO A 91 10.04 2.15 10.54
CA PRO A 91 11.14 3.10 10.76
C PRO A 91 12.54 2.49 10.62
N GLU A 92 12.74 1.29 11.16
CA GLU A 92 14.01 0.55 11.13
C GLU A 92 14.43 0.09 9.73
N TYR A 93 13.45 -0.19 8.85
CA TYR A 93 13.69 -0.67 7.49
C TYR A 93 13.77 0.44 6.46
N ILE A 94 13.45 1.68 6.81
CA ILE A 94 13.61 2.85 5.94
C ILE A 94 14.70 3.81 6.42
N ARG A 95 15.38 3.50 7.54
CA ARG A 95 16.38 4.39 8.15
C ARG A 95 17.55 4.72 7.23
N HIS A 96 17.89 3.80 6.32
CA HIS A 96 18.98 3.93 5.35
C HIS A 96 18.63 4.79 4.14
N LEU A 97 17.35 5.11 3.93
CA LEU A 97 16.94 5.97 2.83
C LEU A 97 17.45 7.41 3.05
N PRO A 98 17.77 8.15 1.98
CA PRO A 98 18.02 9.59 2.03
C PRO A 98 16.89 10.32 2.78
N ALA A 99 17.23 11.40 3.48
CA ALA A 99 16.32 12.08 4.40
C ALA A 99 14.98 12.47 3.76
N GLU A 100 15.02 12.98 2.53
CA GLU A 100 13.84 13.37 1.76
C GLU A 100 12.94 12.17 1.44
N LYS A 101 13.50 11.08 0.90
CA LYS A 101 12.76 9.84 0.64
C LYS A 101 12.18 9.26 1.91
N ARG A 102 12.99 9.21 2.98
CA ARG A 102 12.60 8.68 4.29
C ARG A 102 11.42 9.45 4.89
N ALA A 103 11.37 10.77 4.74
CA ALA A 103 10.26 11.58 5.26
C ALA A 103 8.92 11.19 4.60
N VAL A 104 8.91 11.02 3.27
CA VAL A 104 7.71 10.62 2.53
C VAL A 104 7.28 9.20 2.89
N TRP A 105 8.20 8.22 2.82
CA TRP A 105 7.86 6.83 3.10
C TRP A 105 7.55 6.56 4.59
N SER A 106 8.07 7.38 5.51
CA SER A 106 7.67 7.34 6.92
C SER A 106 6.23 7.80 7.12
N LEU A 107 5.80 8.87 6.42
CA LEU A 107 4.41 9.34 6.45
C LEU A 107 3.46 8.26 5.88
N VAL A 108 3.79 7.70 4.72
CA VAL A 108 3.01 6.63 4.09
C VAL A 108 2.93 5.39 4.99
N GLY A 109 4.07 4.96 5.54
CA GLY A 109 4.13 3.82 6.46
C GLY A 109 3.25 4.04 7.71
N LYS A 110 3.27 5.24 8.31
CA LYS A 110 2.40 5.58 9.44
C LYS A 110 0.92 5.56 9.07
N ALA A 111 0.56 6.13 7.91
CA ALA A 111 -0.83 6.14 7.46
C ALA A 111 -1.36 4.73 7.19
N LEU A 112 -0.54 3.86 6.58
CA LEU A 112 -0.90 2.45 6.33
C LEU A 112 -1.01 1.60 7.60
N HIS A 113 -0.38 2.01 8.70
CA HIS A 113 -0.52 1.38 10.01
C HIS A 113 -1.67 1.95 10.85
N ALA A 114 -2.35 3.00 10.37
CA ALA A 114 -3.38 3.68 11.15
C ALA A 114 -4.54 2.73 11.47
N PRO A 115 -4.97 2.62 12.75
CA PRO A 115 -6.06 1.75 13.13
C PRO A 115 -7.38 2.10 12.41
N GLU A 116 -7.62 3.38 12.14
CA GLU A 116 -8.81 3.87 11.44
C GLU A 116 -8.91 3.30 10.03
N LEU A 117 -7.78 3.22 9.32
CA LEU A 117 -7.71 2.65 7.98
C LEU A 117 -7.93 1.13 8.01
N LYS A 118 -7.28 0.45 8.94
CA LYS A 118 -7.47 -1.00 9.17
C LYS A 118 -8.95 -1.31 9.46
N ASP A 119 -9.58 -0.55 10.35
CA ASP A 119 -10.98 -0.73 10.72
C ASP A 119 -11.92 -0.42 9.55
N ALA A 120 -11.60 0.56 8.70
CA ALA A 120 -12.36 0.84 7.48
C ALA A 120 -12.36 -0.35 6.51
N PHE A 121 -11.20 -0.97 6.28
CA PHE A 121 -11.12 -2.19 5.48
C PHE A 121 -11.91 -3.34 6.09
N MET A 122 -11.81 -3.54 7.41
CA MET A 122 -12.55 -4.60 8.08
C MET A 122 -14.07 -4.40 7.92
N ARG A 123 -14.58 -3.18 8.14
CA ARG A 123 -16.00 -2.87 7.93
C ARG A 123 -16.44 -3.11 6.49
N ARG A 124 -15.69 -2.61 5.50
CA ARG A 124 -16.06 -2.74 4.08
C ARG A 124 -15.98 -4.20 3.60
N LEU A 125 -15.11 -5.03 4.18
CA LEU A 125 -14.98 -6.44 3.82
C LEU A 125 -15.77 -7.37 4.76
N ALA A 126 -16.71 -6.83 5.55
CA ALA A 126 -17.48 -7.57 6.56
C ALA A 126 -18.07 -8.90 6.03
N PRO A 127 -18.73 -8.99 4.86
CA PRO A 127 -19.30 -10.27 4.41
C PRO A 127 -18.29 -11.41 4.28
N GLY A 128 -17.07 -11.11 3.83
CA GLY A 128 -16.00 -12.11 3.72
C GLY A 128 -15.36 -12.45 5.07
N LEU A 129 -15.20 -11.44 5.93
CA LEU A 129 -14.58 -11.59 7.24
C LEU A 129 -15.51 -12.28 8.24
N GLU A 130 -16.80 -11.95 8.26
CA GLU A 130 -17.82 -12.60 9.08
C GLU A 130 -17.92 -14.10 8.77
N ARG A 131 -17.93 -14.47 7.48
CA ARG A 131 -17.93 -15.88 7.07
C ARG A 131 -16.72 -16.65 7.59
N ARG A 132 -15.57 -15.98 7.72
CA ARG A 132 -14.31 -16.62 8.11
C ARG A 132 -14.06 -16.62 9.62
N PHE A 133 -14.43 -15.55 10.30
CA PHE A 133 -14.08 -15.28 11.69
C PHE A 133 -15.29 -15.18 12.63
N GLY A 134 -16.51 -15.27 12.11
CA GLY A 134 -17.76 -15.13 12.86
C GLY A 134 -18.21 -13.67 13.03
N SER A 135 -19.32 -13.48 13.73
CA SER A 135 -19.95 -12.17 13.97
C SER A 135 -19.05 -11.18 14.71
N ASP A 136 -18.09 -11.69 15.49
CA ASP A 136 -17.10 -10.89 16.24
C ASP A 136 -15.84 -10.57 15.42
N PHE A 137 -15.87 -10.67 14.09
CA PHE A 137 -14.69 -10.46 13.23
C PHE A 137 -13.94 -9.14 13.49
N MET A 138 -14.62 -8.08 13.92
CA MET A 138 -14.01 -6.79 14.28
C MET A 138 -13.06 -6.87 15.48
N LYS A 139 -13.21 -7.88 16.35
CA LYS A 139 -12.32 -8.14 17.50
C LYS A 139 -11.09 -8.95 17.13
N VAL A 140 -11.02 -9.49 15.90
CA VAL A 140 -9.87 -10.28 15.45
C VAL A 140 -8.66 -9.35 15.30
N GLY A 141 -7.55 -9.74 15.93
CA GLY A 141 -6.28 -9.03 15.80
C GLY A 141 -5.78 -9.04 14.36
N MET A 142 -5.86 -7.88 13.70
CA MET A 142 -5.32 -7.65 12.36
C MET A 142 -4.15 -6.68 12.46
N TYR A 143 -2.99 -7.09 11.93
CA TYR A 143 -1.76 -6.31 11.99
C TYR A 143 -1.34 -5.92 10.57
N PRO A 144 -1.41 -4.63 10.20
CA PRO A 144 -0.95 -4.17 8.90
C PRO A 144 0.55 -4.47 8.72
N VAL A 145 0.92 -4.97 7.55
CA VAL A 145 2.31 -5.20 7.15
C VAL A 145 2.57 -4.49 5.81
N PRO A 146 2.64 -3.14 5.82
CA PRO A 146 2.83 -2.38 4.60
C PRO A 146 4.24 -2.58 4.05
N MET A 147 4.33 -2.82 2.76
CA MET A 147 5.59 -2.96 2.05
C MET A 147 5.49 -2.30 0.68
N LEU A 148 6.58 -1.64 0.28
CA LEU A 148 6.77 -1.19 -1.07
C LEU A 148 7.49 -2.29 -1.83
N THR A 149 6.85 -2.85 -2.86
CA THR A 149 7.46 -3.85 -3.73
C THR A 149 7.72 -3.28 -5.11
N ARG A 150 8.84 -3.67 -5.71
CA ARG A 150 9.17 -3.39 -7.10
C ARG A 150 9.43 -4.71 -7.81
N ASP A 151 8.65 -4.96 -8.85
CA ASP A 151 8.82 -6.10 -9.74
C ASP A 151 9.57 -5.60 -10.97
N VAL A 152 10.57 -6.37 -11.42
CA VAL A 152 11.34 -6.06 -12.63
C VAL A 152 11.17 -7.17 -13.66
N ALA A 153 11.61 -6.90 -14.90
CA ALA A 153 11.50 -7.85 -16.00
C ALA A 153 11.98 -9.27 -15.61
N GLY A 154 11.12 -10.25 -15.90
CA GLY A 154 11.30 -11.66 -15.55
C GLY A 154 10.54 -12.09 -14.29
N TYR A 155 9.98 -11.16 -13.51
CA TYR A 155 9.07 -11.55 -12.43
C TYR A 155 7.76 -12.11 -12.98
N LYS A 156 7.34 -13.25 -12.45
CA LYS A 156 6.00 -13.80 -12.67
C LYS A 156 5.56 -14.55 -11.42
N ILE A 157 4.26 -14.49 -11.15
CA ILE A 157 3.62 -15.30 -10.12
C ILE A 157 2.40 -15.97 -10.76
N GLY A 158 2.31 -17.29 -10.63
CA GLY A 158 1.17 -18.04 -11.15
C GLY A 158 -0.11 -17.75 -10.35
N PHE A 159 -1.24 -18.25 -10.84
CA PHE A 159 -2.49 -18.19 -10.09
C PHE A 159 -2.33 -18.89 -8.74
N HIS A 160 -2.67 -18.18 -7.67
CA HIS A 160 -2.60 -18.67 -6.31
C HIS A 160 -3.62 -17.90 -5.46
N THR A 161 -4.06 -18.52 -4.38
CA THR A 161 -4.67 -17.77 -3.27
C THR A 161 -3.60 -17.38 -2.27
N ASP A 162 -3.85 -16.30 -1.55
CA ASP A 162 -2.97 -15.91 -0.45
C ASP A 162 -2.99 -16.91 0.70
N THR A 163 -2.04 -16.78 1.63
CA THR A 163 -1.92 -17.72 2.76
C THR A 163 -3.07 -17.55 3.76
N LYS A 164 -3.44 -18.63 4.46
CA LYS A 164 -4.48 -18.62 5.52
C LYS A 164 -4.16 -17.74 6.73
N TRP A 165 -2.97 -17.17 6.80
CA TRP A 165 -2.55 -16.24 7.86
C TRP A 165 -2.93 -14.79 7.55
N LYS A 166 -3.24 -14.47 6.30
CA LYS A 166 -3.69 -13.14 5.89
C LYS A 166 -5.20 -13.05 6.01
N GLY A 167 -5.69 -12.03 6.73
CA GLY A 167 -7.11 -11.70 6.80
C GLY A 167 -7.57 -10.91 5.58
N ILE A 168 -6.80 -9.88 5.22
CA ILE A 168 -7.06 -8.96 4.11
C ILE A 168 -5.74 -8.76 3.35
N THR A 169 -5.82 -8.74 2.02
CA THR A 169 -4.71 -8.35 1.16
C THR A 169 -5.12 -7.11 0.40
N VAL A 170 -4.25 -6.09 0.41
CA VAL A 170 -4.45 -4.83 -0.30
C VAL A 170 -3.24 -4.60 -1.19
N GLN A 171 -3.47 -4.21 -2.43
CA GLN A 171 -2.44 -3.85 -3.40
C GLN A 171 -2.76 -2.49 -3.99
N PHE A 172 -1.80 -1.57 -3.89
CA PHE A 172 -1.87 -0.27 -4.56
C PHE A 172 -0.84 -0.24 -5.68
N TYR A 173 -1.27 0.10 -6.88
CA TYR A 173 -0.37 0.42 -7.98
C TYR A 173 0.05 1.89 -7.88
N LEU A 174 1.33 2.14 -8.12
CA LEU A 174 1.90 3.48 -8.12
C LEU A 174 2.51 3.80 -9.49
N PRO A 175 1.77 3.70 -10.61
CA PRO A 175 2.32 3.99 -11.93
C PRO A 175 2.62 5.50 -12.08
N GLU A 176 3.46 5.86 -13.04
CA GLU A 176 3.65 7.28 -13.39
C GLU A 176 2.42 7.84 -14.09
N ASP A 177 1.90 7.03 -15.02
CA ASP A 177 0.80 7.30 -15.91
C ASP A 177 0.18 5.98 -16.38
N ASP A 178 -0.78 6.04 -17.30
CA ASP A 178 -1.50 4.88 -17.80
C ASP A 178 -0.75 4.07 -18.87
N SER A 179 0.49 4.43 -19.22
CA SER A 179 1.26 3.77 -20.31
C SER A 179 1.51 2.28 -20.07
N ILE A 180 1.45 1.84 -18.81
CA ILE A 180 1.69 0.45 -18.38
C ILE A 180 0.45 -0.23 -17.80
N ASN A 181 -0.77 0.24 -18.12
CA ASN A 181 -2.02 -0.35 -17.62
C ASN A 181 -2.21 -1.85 -17.99
N HIS A 182 -1.50 -2.33 -19.01
CA HIS A 182 -1.47 -3.72 -19.44
C HIS A 182 -0.57 -4.62 -18.55
N ILE A 183 0.18 -4.01 -17.62
CA ILE A 183 1.06 -4.68 -16.65
C ILE A 183 0.40 -4.63 -15.28
N GLY A 184 0.21 -5.80 -14.66
CA GLY A 184 -0.35 -5.86 -13.31
C GLY A 184 -0.86 -7.24 -12.92
N THR A 185 -1.67 -7.24 -11.86
CA THR A 185 -2.31 -8.44 -11.33
C THR A 185 -3.52 -8.76 -12.18
N ARG A 186 -3.64 -10.02 -12.58
CA ARG A 186 -4.84 -10.55 -13.21
C ARG A 186 -5.53 -11.47 -12.24
N PHE A 187 -6.80 -11.20 -11.98
CA PHE A 187 -7.64 -12.14 -11.26
C PHE A 187 -8.25 -13.15 -12.23
N ALA A 188 -8.45 -14.39 -11.76
CA ALA A 188 -9.11 -15.44 -12.52
C ALA A 188 -10.11 -16.17 -11.62
N GLU A 189 -11.18 -16.68 -12.24
CA GLU A 189 -12.09 -17.62 -11.60
C GLU A 189 -11.40 -18.98 -11.45
N ARG A 190 -11.83 -19.78 -10.47
CA ARG A 190 -11.36 -21.16 -10.30
C ARG A 190 -12.11 -22.11 -11.22
#